data_AF-A2ZLM8-F1
#
_entry.id   AF-A2ZLM8-F1
#
_cell.length_a   1.000
_cell.length_b   1.000
_cell.length_c   1.000
_cell.angle_alpha   90.00
_cell.angle_beta   90.00
_cell.angle_gamma   90.00
#
_symmetry.space_group_name_H-M   'P 1'
#
loop_
_entity.id
_entity.type
_entity.pdbx_description
1 polymer ?
#
loop_
_entity_poly.entity_id
_entity_poly.type
_entity_poly.pdbx_seq_one_letter_code
_entity_poly.pdbx_strand_id
1 'polypeptide(L)'
;MSSSSLSPAGSSDGDSAGVVVAADHRREKRRLSNRESARRSRLRKQQHLDELVQEVARLQADNARVLARASEIAGQYARVEQENTVLRARAAELGDRLRSVNEVLRVVEEFSGVAMDIQEECPPDDPLLRPWQIPCPAAAHMLQY
;
A
#
# COMPACT_ATOMS: atom_id res chain seq x y z
N MET A 1 -39.55 7.76 -27.03
CA MET A 1 -40.64 6.76 -27.10
C MET A 1 -41.83 7.35 -26.37
N SER A 2 -42.86 7.74 -27.12
CA SER A 2 -44.00 8.54 -26.64
C SER A 2 -45.02 7.64 -25.92
N SER A 3 -45.39 7.97 -24.69
CA SER A 3 -46.44 7.26 -23.96
C SER A 3 -47.80 7.90 -24.22
N SER A 4 -48.60 7.22 -25.05
CA SER A 4 -50.00 7.56 -25.34
C SER A 4 -50.87 7.38 -24.10
N SER A 5 -51.55 8.45 -23.68
CA SER A 5 -52.59 8.44 -22.65
C SER A 5 -53.93 8.05 -23.27
N LEU A 6 -54.44 6.87 -22.92
CA LEU A 6 -55.80 6.44 -23.25
C LEU A 6 -56.73 6.82 -22.09
N SER A 7 -57.67 7.73 -22.35
CA SER A 7 -58.78 8.05 -21.45
C SER A 7 -59.95 7.10 -21.71
N PRO A 8 -60.58 6.48 -20.70
CA PRO A 8 -61.84 5.78 -20.91
C PRO A 8 -63.00 6.77 -20.77
N ALA A 9 -63.74 6.95 -21.85
CA ALA A 9 -65.10 7.50 -21.81
C ALA A 9 -66.07 6.38 -21.40
N GLY A 10 -66.91 6.64 -20.41
CA GLY A 10 -67.94 5.70 -19.96
C GLY A 10 -68.76 6.31 -18.83
N SER A 11 -69.85 6.98 -19.17
CA SER A 11 -70.86 7.45 -18.21
C SER A 11 -71.68 6.27 -17.68
N SER A 12 -71.66 6.06 -16.36
CA SER A 12 -72.59 5.19 -15.64
C SER A 12 -72.86 5.81 -14.27
N ASP A 13 -73.95 6.57 -14.15
CA ASP A 13 -74.39 7.31 -12.95
C ASP A 13 -75.07 6.41 -11.90
N GLY A 14 -74.60 5.17 -11.74
CA GLY A 14 -75.11 4.21 -10.74
C GLY A 14 -74.04 3.59 -9.82
N ASP A 15 -72.75 3.85 -10.04
CA ASP A 15 -71.64 3.15 -9.36
C ASP A 15 -70.63 4.10 -8.68
N SER A 16 -70.94 5.39 -8.58
CA SER A 16 -70.03 6.41 -8.02
C SER A 16 -69.59 6.09 -6.59
N ALA A 17 -70.47 5.49 -5.78
CA ALA A 17 -70.15 5.05 -4.41
C ALA A 17 -69.18 3.85 -4.38
N GLY A 18 -69.37 2.87 -5.27
CA GLY A 18 -68.48 1.70 -5.40
C GLY A 18 -67.08 2.09 -5.91
N VAL A 19 -67.01 3.03 -6.86
CA VAL A 19 -65.75 3.57 -7.40
C VAL A 19 -64.94 4.33 -6.35
N VAL A 20 -65.59 5.13 -5.49
CA VAL A 20 -64.94 5.86 -4.39
C VAL A 20 -64.38 4.91 -3.33
N VAL A 21 -65.16 3.91 -2.90
CA VAL A 21 -64.70 2.90 -1.92
C VAL A 21 -63.51 2.09 -2.48
N ALA A 22 -63.54 1.71 -3.76
CA ALA A 22 -62.41 1.04 -4.41
C ALA A 22 -61.16 1.95 -4.50
N ALA A 23 -61.33 3.25 -4.75
CA ALA A 23 -60.24 4.22 -4.77
C ALA A 23 -59.60 4.41 -3.38
N ASP A 24 -60.41 4.46 -2.33
CA ASP A 24 -59.93 4.56 -0.94
C ASP A 24 -59.18 3.30 -0.51
N HIS A 25 -59.69 2.11 -0.83
CA HIS A 25 -58.95 0.86 -0.60
C HIS A 25 -57.61 0.82 -1.36
N ARG A 26 -57.57 1.31 -2.61
CA ARG A 26 -56.30 1.44 -3.36
C ARG A 26 -55.36 2.46 -2.72
N ARG A 27 -55.88 3.55 -2.18
CA ARG A 27 -55.07 4.57 -1.48
C ARG A 27 -54.48 4.00 -0.19
N GLU A 28 -55.27 3.27 0.60
CA GLU A 28 -54.81 2.64 1.83
C GLU A 28 -53.73 1.58 1.56
N LYS A 29 -53.94 0.70 0.57
CA LYS A 29 -52.92 -0.27 0.13
C LYS A 29 -51.61 0.42 -0.29
N ARG A 30 -51.69 1.52 -1.05
CA ARG A 30 -50.51 2.31 -1.42
C ARG A 30 -49.81 2.94 -0.21
N ARG A 31 -50.58 3.43 0.77
CA ARG A 31 -50.03 4.00 2.02
C ARG A 31 -49.23 2.96 2.79
N LEU A 32 -49.77 1.74 2.96
CA LEU A 32 -49.11 0.64 3.64
C LEU A 32 -47.87 0.16 2.87
N SER A 33 -47.99 -0.02 1.56
CA SER A 33 -46.86 -0.43 0.70
C SER A 33 -45.73 0.61 0.69
N ASN A 34 -46.05 1.91 0.61
CA ASN A 34 -45.06 2.98 0.66
C ASN A 34 -44.40 3.07 2.04
N ARG A 35 -45.17 2.91 3.11
CA ARG A 35 -44.64 2.83 4.48
C ARG A 35 -43.63 1.69 4.59
N GLU A 36 -43.97 0.52 4.06
CA GLU A 36 -43.07 -0.63 4.08
C GLU A 36 -41.83 -0.41 3.20
N SER A 37 -41.98 0.14 1.99
CA SER A 37 -40.86 0.42 1.10
C SER A 37 -39.91 1.48 1.67
N ALA A 38 -40.44 2.52 2.33
CA ALA A 38 -39.65 3.51 3.06
C ALA A 38 -38.88 2.86 4.22
N ARG A 39 -39.51 1.95 4.99
CA ARG A 39 -38.83 1.19 6.05
C ARG A 39 -37.70 0.33 5.48
N ARG A 40 -37.96 -0.44 4.42
CA ARG A 40 -36.93 -1.27 3.76
C ARG A 40 -35.79 -0.43 3.20
N SER A 41 -36.09 0.74 2.63
CA SER A 41 -35.08 1.68 2.12
C SER A 41 -34.19 2.19 3.25
N ARG A 42 -34.78 2.61 4.38
CA ARG A 42 -34.01 3.04 5.57
C ARG A 42 -33.14 1.92 6.12
N LEU A 43 -33.65 0.69 6.22
CA LEU A 43 -32.90 -0.46 6.70
C LEU A 43 -31.69 -0.77 5.80
N ARG A 44 -31.87 -0.79 4.47
CA ARG A 44 -30.76 -1.00 3.52
C ARG A 44 -29.69 0.08 3.64
N LYS A 45 -30.10 1.34 3.79
CA LYS A 45 -29.15 2.44 4.02
C LYS A 45 -28.38 2.29 5.33
N GLN A 46 -29.06 1.88 6.40
CA GLN A 46 -28.40 1.60 7.68
C GLN A 46 -27.37 0.47 7.55
N GLN A 47 -27.76 -0.65 6.95
CA GLN A 47 -26.86 -1.78 6.70
C GLN A 47 -25.61 -1.35 5.91
N HIS A 48 -25.80 -0.55 4.85
CA HIS A 48 -24.67 -0.05 4.07
C HIS A 48 -23.74 0.88 4.87
N LEU A 49 -24.30 1.73 5.74
CA LEU A 49 -23.49 2.54 6.65
C LEU A 49 -22.71 1.66 7.64
N ASP A 50 -23.34 0.64 8.20
CA ASP A 50 -22.71 -0.29 9.13
C ASP A 50 -21.56 -1.07 8.45
N GLU A 51 -21.77 -1.52 7.21
CA GLU A 51 -20.74 -2.15 6.37
C GLU A 51 -19.55 -1.21 6.12
N LEU A 52 -19.82 0.05 5.76
CA LEU A 52 -18.76 1.05 5.54
C LEU A 52 -17.98 1.33 6.83
N VAL A 53 -18.64 1.42 7.98
CA VAL A 53 -17.97 1.61 9.27
C VAL A 53 -17.06 0.44 9.60
N GLN A 54 -17.52 -0.79 9.37
CA GLN A 54 -16.70 -2.00 9.56
C GLN A 54 -15.50 -2.02 8.63
N GLU A 55 -15.69 -1.64 7.36
CA GLU A 55 -14.60 -1.60 6.39
C GLU A 55 -13.55 -0.55 6.74
N VAL A 56 -13.97 0.65 7.18
CA VAL A 56 -13.03 1.67 7.68
C VAL A 56 -12.24 1.15 8.87
N ALA A 57 -12.90 0.51 9.85
CA ALA A 57 -12.21 -0.06 11.01
C ALA A 57 -11.21 -1.16 10.60
N ARG A 58 -11.58 -2.02 9.65
CA ARG A 58 -10.69 -3.06 9.11
C ARG A 58 -9.48 -2.45 8.42
N LEU A 59 -9.69 -1.46 7.54
CA LEU A 59 -8.61 -0.78 6.83
C LEU A 59 -7.68 -0.03 7.77
N GLN A 60 -8.20 0.59 8.83
CA GLN A 60 -7.38 1.22 9.87
C GLN A 60 -6.51 0.19 10.60
N ALA A 61 -7.07 -0.96 10.98
CA ALA A 61 -6.31 -2.04 11.61
C ALA A 61 -5.23 -2.62 10.67
N ASP A 62 -5.57 -2.83 9.40
CA ASP A 62 -4.63 -3.31 8.39
C ASP A 62 -3.50 -2.30 8.14
N ASN A 63 -3.82 -1.00 8.07
CA ASN A 63 -2.83 0.07 7.92
C ASN A 63 -1.87 0.10 9.12
N ALA A 64 -2.39 0.05 10.35
CA ALA A 64 -1.58 -0.03 11.56
C ALA A 64 -0.65 -1.26 11.57
N ARG A 65 -1.14 -2.43 11.12
CA ARG A 65 -0.33 -3.64 10.98
C ARG A 65 0.79 -3.48 9.96
N VAL A 66 0.51 -2.85 8.82
CA VAL A 66 1.52 -2.61 7.77
C VAL A 66 2.58 -1.64 8.28
N LEU A 67 2.20 -0.55 8.95
CA LEU A 67 3.13 0.40 9.54
C LEU A 67 4.03 -0.26 10.60
N ALA A 68 3.47 -1.12 11.46
CA ALA A 68 4.25 -1.85 12.45
C ALA A 68 5.30 -2.76 11.79
N ARG A 69 4.91 -3.52 10.76
CA ARG A 69 5.84 -4.37 9.99
C ARG A 69 6.91 -3.56 9.26
N ALA A 70 6.54 -2.44 8.64
CA ALA A 70 7.50 -1.56 7.98
C ALA A 70 8.53 -1.01 8.98
N SER A 71 8.08 -0.63 10.18
CA SER A 71 8.96 -0.15 11.26
C SER A 71 9.91 -1.23 11.75
N GLU A 72 9.42 -2.46 11.90
CA GLU A 72 10.24 -3.62 12.28
C GLU A 72 11.33 -3.90 11.22
N ILE A 73 10.94 -3.96 9.94
CA ILE A 73 11.88 -4.17 8.82
C ILE A 73 12.91 -3.04 8.75
N ALA A 74 12.50 -1.79 8.95
CA ALA A 74 13.43 -0.65 8.99
C ALA A 74 14.45 -0.80 10.13
N GLY A 75 14.02 -1.26 11.31
CA GLY A 75 14.91 -1.55 12.43
C GLY A 75 15.90 -2.69 12.13
N GLN A 76 15.43 -3.78 11.52
CA GLN A 76 16.29 -4.88 11.10
C GLN A 76 17.31 -4.44 10.04
N TYR A 77 16.86 -3.64 9.07
CA TYR A 77 17.73 -3.08 8.03
C TYR A 77 18.82 -2.18 8.64
N ALA A 78 18.46 -1.28 9.56
CA ALA A 78 19.42 -0.41 10.23
C ALA A 78 20.49 -1.22 10.99
N ARG A 79 20.10 -2.31 11.64
CA ARG A 79 21.04 -3.23 12.31
C ARG A 79 22.01 -3.89 11.32
N VAL A 80 21.49 -4.46 10.23
CA VAL A 80 22.34 -5.10 9.21
C VAL A 80 23.27 -4.08 8.57
N GLU A 81 22.80 -2.86 8.32
CA GLU A 81 23.65 -1.81 7.78
C GLU A 81 24.76 -1.40 8.76
N GLN A 82 24.45 -1.33 10.07
CA GLN A 82 25.48 -1.12 11.08
C GLN A 82 26.53 -2.24 11.06
N GLU A 83 26.11 -3.50 11.03
CA GLU A 83 27.02 -4.65 10.92
C GLU A 83 27.88 -4.57 9.65
N ASN A 84 27.27 -4.22 8.50
CA ASN A 84 27.98 -3.99 7.25
C ASN A 84 29.01 -2.85 7.35
N THR A 85 28.68 -1.72 7.98
CA THR A 85 29.66 -0.62 8.16
C THR A 85 30.89 -1.06 8.96
N VAL A 86 30.69 -1.87 10.00
CA VAL A 86 31.80 -2.44 10.79
C VAL A 86 32.64 -3.40 9.95
N LEU A 87 32.00 -4.28 9.18
CA LEU A 87 32.70 -5.21 8.29
C LEU A 87 33.51 -4.47 7.21
N ARG A 88 32.94 -3.44 6.58
CA ARG A 88 33.65 -2.59 5.61
C ARG A 88 34.85 -1.89 6.23
N ALA A 89 34.73 -1.36 7.46
CA ALA A 89 35.84 -0.74 8.17
C ALA A 89 36.96 -1.75 8.48
N ARG A 90 36.62 -2.97 8.91
CA ARG A 90 37.60 -4.05 9.14
C ARG A 90 38.27 -4.51 7.85
N ALA A 91 37.52 -4.61 6.76
CA ALA A 91 38.06 -4.97 5.46
C ALA A 91 39.07 -3.91 4.99
N ALA A 92 38.74 -2.62 5.15
CA ALA A 92 39.67 -1.52 4.86
C ALA A 92 40.94 -1.60 5.73
N GLU A 93 40.80 -1.82 7.04
CA GLU A 93 41.96 -1.96 7.94
C GLU A 93 42.89 -3.12 7.54
N LEU A 94 42.30 -4.29 7.24
CA LEU A 94 43.07 -5.45 6.78
C LEU A 94 43.75 -5.19 5.44
N GLY A 95 43.07 -4.48 4.55
CA GLY A 95 43.62 -3.99 3.29
C GLY A 95 44.84 -3.09 3.50
N ASP A 96 44.71 -2.05 4.34
CA ASP A 96 45.81 -1.15 4.68
C ASP A 96 47.04 -1.91 5.23
N ARG A 97 46.80 -2.90 6.10
CA ARG A 97 47.86 -3.76 6.65
C ARG A 97 48.52 -4.61 5.56
N LEU A 98 47.74 -5.20 4.66
CA LEU A 98 48.25 -5.98 3.54
C LEU A 98 49.11 -5.11 2.62
N ARG A 99 48.66 -3.89 2.29
CA ARG A 99 49.43 -2.93 1.50
C ARG A 99 50.76 -2.58 2.16
N SER A 100 50.76 -2.34 3.47
CA SER A 100 52.00 -2.06 4.22
C SER A 100 52.99 -3.22 4.16
N VAL A 101 52.51 -4.46 4.33
CA VAL A 101 53.37 -5.66 4.22
C VAL A 101 53.88 -5.85 2.79
N ASN A 102 53.03 -5.65 1.79
CA ASN A 102 53.40 -5.74 0.38
C ASN A 102 54.45 -4.69 0.00
N GLU A 103 54.38 -3.48 0.55
CA GLU A 103 55.39 -2.43 0.34
C GLU A 103 56.76 -2.85 0.90
N VAL A 104 56.79 -3.40 2.12
CA VAL A 104 58.03 -3.96 2.70
C VAL A 104 58.57 -5.10 1.84
N LEU A 105 57.69 -5.97 1.34
CA LEU A 105 58.08 -7.11 0.51
C LEU A 105 58.70 -6.67 -0.82
N ARG A 106 58.17 -5.61 -1.44
CA ARG A 106 58.76 -5.00 -2.66
C ARG A 106 60.17 -4.48 -2.41
N VAL A 107 60.44 -3.87 -1.25
CA VAL A 107 61.80 -3.43 -0.88
C VAL A 107 62.76 -4.63 -0.73
N VAL A 108 62.29 -5.73 -0.14
CA VAL A 108 63.09 -6.96 0.02
C VAL A 108 63.35 -7.65 -1.33
N GLU A 109 62.36 -7.70 -2.22
CA GLU A 109 62.49 -8.20 -3.59
C GLU A 109 63.55 -7.41 -4.36
N GLU A 110 63.51 -6.06 -4.29
CA GLU A 110 64.50 -5.19 -4.93
C GLU A 110 65.92 -5.43 -4.39
N PHE A 111 66.06 -5.61 -3.07
CA PHE A 111 67.36 -5.84 -2.44
C PHE A 111 67.92 -7.25 -2.70
N SER A 112 67.06 -8.26 -2.70
CA SER A 112 67.47 -9.67 -2.85
C SER A 112 67.63 -10.10 -4.30
N GLY A 113 67.01 -9.37 -5.25
CA GLY A 113 66.95 -9.73 -6.67
C GLY A 113 66.11 -10.97 -6.96
N VAL A 114 65.38 -11.50 -5.95
CA VAL A 114 64.50 -12.66 -6.09
C VAL A 114 63.08 -12.17 -6.25
N ALA A 115 62.48 -12.47 -7.41
CA ALA A 115 61.09 -12.10 -7.68
C ALA A 115 60.14 -12.78 -6.67
N MET A 116 59.26 -12.00 -6.05
CA MET A 116 58.30 -12.47 -5.04
C MET A 116 56.87 -12.36 -5.59
N ASP A 117 56.02 -13.36 -5.33
CA ASP A 117 54.61 -13.34 -5.74
C ASP A 117 53.78 -12.54 -4.71
N ILE A 118 53.57 -11.26 -4.99
CA ILE A 118 52.90 -10.32 -4.09
C ILE A 118 51.42 -10.19 -4.50
N GLN A 119 50.50 -10.60 -3.62
CA GLN A 119 49.07 -10.48 -3.86
C GLN A 119 48.64 -9.00 -3.90
N GLU A 120 48.11 -8.54 -5.03
CA GLU A 120 47.48 -7.22 -5.14
C GLU A 120 46.11 -7.18 -4.47
N GLU A 121 45.75 -6.00 -3.98
CA GLU A 121 44.54 -5.79 -3.22
C GLU A 121 43.27 -5.91 -4.07
N CYS A 122 42.17 -6.36 -3.46
CA CYS A 122 40.85 -6.32 -4.09
C CYS A 122 40.46 -4.85 -4.38
N PRO A 123 39.97 -4.51 -5.59
CA PRO A 123 39.73 -3.13 -5.97
C PRO A 123 38.74 -2.41 -5.03
N PRO A 124 38.97 -1.10 -4.76
CA PRO A 124 38.15 -0.31 -3.82
C PRO A 124 36.69 -0.14 -4.26
N ASP A 125 36.42 -0.34 -5.55
CA ASP A 125 35.09 -0.25 -6.17
C ASP A 125 34.48 -1.63 -6.44
N ASP A 126 34.66 -2.61 -5.54
CA ASP A 126 33.99 -3.90 -5.67
C ASP A 126 32.45 -3.70 -5.56
N PRO A 127 31.67 -3.99 -6.62
CA PRO A 127 30.21 -3.91 -6.59
C PRO A 127 29.59 -4.81 -5.51
N LEU A 128 30.29 -5.84 -5.03
CA LEU A 128 29.87 -6.67 -3.89
C LEU A 128 29.86 -5.92 -2.56
N LEU A 129 30.54 -4.77 -2.45
CA LEU A 129 30.48 -3.89 -1.27
C LEU A 129 29.30 -2.91 -1.31
N ARG A 130 28.65 -2.76 -2.47
CA ARG A 130 27.48 -1.91 -2.71
C ARG A 130 26.32 -2.64 -3.43
N PRO A 131 25.94 -3.87 -3.04
CA PRO A 131 25.01 -4.69 -3.81
C PRO A 131 23.58 -4.11 -3.89
N TRP A 132 23.25 -3.17 -3.01
CA TRP A 132 21.91 -2.57 -2.90
C TRP A 132 21.87 -1.07 -3.20
N GLN A 133 22.93 -0.48 -3.73
CA GLN A 133 22.85 0.88 -4.29
C GLN A 133 22.07 0.84 -5.59
N ILE A 134 20.74 0.76 -5.49
CA ILE A 134 19.86 1.09 -6.61
C ILE A 134 20.02 2.60 -6.81
N PRO A 135 20.49 3.08 -7.98
CA PRO A 135 20.44 4.50 -8.29
C PRO A 135 18.96 4.87 -8.28
N CYS A 136 18.50 5.52 -7.21
CA CYS A 136 17.10 5.89 -7.06
C CYS A 136 17.00 7.38 -7.44
N PRO A 137 16.49 7.74 -8.64
CA PRO A 137 16.37 9.14 -9.06
C PRO A 137 15.33 9.91 -8.22
N ALA A 138 14.52 9.21 -7.43
CA ALA A 138 13.36 9.76 -6.74
C ALA A 138 13.67 10.46 -5.40
N ALA A 139 14.87 10.28 -4.83
CA ALA A 139 15.22 10.87 -3.53
C ALA A 139 15.43 12.40 -3.59
N ALA A 140 15.57 12.99 -4.78
CA ALA A 140 15.76 14.44 -4.93
C ALA A 140 14.47 15.27 -4.75
N HIS A 141 13.28 14.66 -4.78
CA HIS A 141 12.01 15.40 -4.84
C HIS A 141 11.14 15.35 -3.57
N MET A 142 11.55 14.67 -2.50
CA MET A 142 10.73 14.52 -1.28
C MET A 142 11.17 15.38 -0.07
N LEU A 143 11.99 16.42 -0.28
CA LEU A 143 12.33 17.40 0.78
C LEU A 143 11.86 18.83 0.48
N GLN A 144 10.88 19.00 -0.40
CA GLN A 144 10.19 20.28 -0.58
C GLN A 144 8.71 20.02 -0.87
N TYR A 145 7.90 19.87 0.18
CA TYR A 145 6.52 20.38 0.32
C TYR A 145 6.08 20.22 1.78
#